data_AF-A0A218XWN0-F1
#
_entry.id   AF-A0A218XWN0-F1
#
_cell.length_a   1.000
_cell.length_b   1.000
_cell.length_c   1.000
_cell.angle_alpha   90.00
_cell.angle_beta   90.00
_cell.angle_gamma   90.00
#
_symmetry.space_group_name_H-M   'P 1'
#
loop_
_entity.id
_entity.type
_entity.pdbx_description
1 polymer ?
#
loop_
_entity_poly.entity_id
_entity_poly.type
_entity_poly.pdbx_seq_one_letter_code
_entity_poly.pdbx_strand_id
1 'polypeptide(L)'
;MEAYYGDLEMVYVGQVCLSWEILQWQYSKSRELLESDPYGSHQYNSVAGEFQLFQVLLLRFIENEPFQGPRIENYVKNRCVVRSLLQVPALRDDSFGEKKAKGGAEDAVPYPALMEIIEESIRLFWDFVRSDKEEGDAIHRACKKTQFNLLDATDLELLIATRNHLQKKEKKLKDIVRSGNCIVRRFQKHRNQADQTLLLVLAQVEVRLISRVLNMAKVTKDQVLWCCEKLDRINFVSRKIYVEPSFLLFPC
;
A
#
# COMPACT_ATOMS: atom_id res chain seq x y z
N MET A 1 22.33 -15.62 12.56
CA MET A 1 21.18 -15.97 11.68
C MET A 1 19.98 -15.05 11.99
N GLU A 2 19.63 -14.85 13.27
CA GLU A 2 18.51 -13.98 13.68
C GLU A 2 18.67 -12.49 13.36
N ALA A 3 19.88 -11.93 13.52
CA ALA A 3 20.13 -10.51 13.19
C ALA A 3 19.93 -10.21 11.69
N TYR A 4 20.40 -11.12 10.82
CA TYR A 4 20.33 -11.01 9.37
C TYR A 4 18.88 -11.04 8.86
N TYR A 5 18.02 -11.88 9.44
CA TYR A 5 16.61 -11.93 9.06
C TYR A 5 15.87 -10.62 9.38
N GLY A 6 16.11 -10.03 10.57
CA GLY A 6 15.50 -8.76 10.95
C GLY A 6 15.88 -7.60 10.02
N ASP A 7 17.13 -7.60 9.51
CA ASP A 7 17.59 -6.57 8.58
C ASP A 7 16.95 -6.75 7.19
N LEU A 8 16.79 -7.98 6.71
CA LEU A 8 16.06 -8.28 5.46
C LEU A 8 14.57 -7.95 5.58
N GLU A 9 13.96 -8.24 6.73
CA GLU A 9 12.58 -7.88 7.03
C GLU A 9 12.39 -6.36 6.97
N MET A 10 13.30 -5.58 7.57
CA MET A 10 13.25 -4.12 7.50
C MET A 10 13.32 -3.63 6.06
N VAL A 11 14.24 -4.15 5.24
CA VAL A 11 14.36 -3.76 3.81
C VAL A 11 13.09 -4.09 3.02
N TYR A 12 12.48 -5.24 3.29
CA TYR A 12 11.21 -5.63 2.66
C TYR A 12 10.06 -4.72 3.11
N VAL A 13 9.81 -4.61 4.42
CA VAL A 13 8.69 -3.82 4.95
C VAL A 13 8.85 -2.34 4.60
N GLY A 14 10.05 -1.80 4.71
CA GLY A 14 10.36 -0.42 4.32
C GLY A 14 10.08 -0.17 2.85
N GLN A 15 10.42 -1.09 1.95
CA GLN A 15 10.03 -0.97 0.55
C GLN A 15 8.52 -1.00 0.36
N VAL A 16 7.81 -1.94 0.99
CA VAL A 16 6.36 -2.05 0.83
C VAL A 16 5.68 -0.77 1.30
N CYS A 17 6.08 -0.24 2.46
CA CYS A 17 5.60 1.05 2.97
C CYS A 17 5.91 2.21 2.00
N LEU A 18 7.14 2.30 1.50
CA LEU A 18 7.52 3.34 0.52
C LEU A 18 6.68 3.26 -0.76
N SER A 19 6.49 2.05 -1.27
CA SER A 19 5.69 1.79 -2.47
C SER A 19 4.27 2.28 -2.25
N TRP A 20 3.72 2.04 -1.07
CA TRP A 20 2.39 2.50 -0.71
C TRP A 20 2.28 4.03 -0.66
N GLU A 21 3.21 4.72 0.02
CA GLU A 21 3.23 6.19 0.07
C GLU A 21 3.27 6.79 -1.34
N ILE A 22 4.14 6.25 -2.20
CA ILE A 22 4.27 6.74 -3.57
C ILE A 22 2.98 6.45 -4.35
N LEU A 23 2.39 5.26 -4.23
CA LEU A 23 1.18 4.90 -4.97
C LEU A 23 -0.02 5.78 -4.57
N GLN A 24 -0.20 6.03 -3.27
CA GLN A 24 -1.19 6.99 -2.79
C GLN A 24 -0.93 8.39 -3.33
N TRP A 25 0.33 8.83 -3.32
CA TRP A 25 0.71 10.13 -3.85
C TRP A 25 0.43 10.25 -5.36
N GLN A 26 0.78 9.23 -6.16
CA GLN A 26 0.48 9.20 -7.59
C GLN A 26 -1.03 9.28 -7.82
N TYR A 27 -1.83 8.54 -7.05
CA TYR A 27 -3.29 8.60 -7.15
C TYR A 27 -3.86 9.97 -6.76
N SER A 28 -3.39 10.58 -5.68
CA SER A 28 -3.79 11.95 -5.31
C SER A 28 -3.41 12.94 -6.41
N LYS A 29 -2.19 12.81 -6.96
CA LYS A 29 -1.73 13.70 -8.02
C LYS A 29 -2.49 13.51 -9.32
N SER A 30 -2.86 12.26 -9.64
CA SER A 30 -3.74 11.92 -10.76
C SER A 30 -5.21 12.27 -10.50
N ARG A 31 -5.57 12.88 -9.37
CA ARG A 31 -6.88 13.50 -9.20
C ARG A 31 -6.81 15.01 -9.38
N GLU A 32 -5.79 15.64 -8.82
CA GLU A 32 -5.54 17.08 -9.01
C GLU A 32 -5.37 17.44 -10.49
N LEU A 33 -4.63 16.65 -11.26
CA LEU A 33 -4.38 16.95 -12.67
C LEU A 33 -5.67 16.87 -13.52
N LEU A 34 -6.59 15.94 -13.21
CA LEU A 34 -7.90 15.82 -13.87
C LEU A 34 -8.74 17.09 -13.71
N GLU A 35 -8.69 17.69 -12.53
CA GLU A 35 -9.45 18.90 -12.21
C GLU A 35 -8.86 20.13 -12.92
N SER A 36 -7.57 20.10 -13.27
CA SER A 36 -6.83 21.23 -13.85
C SER A 36 -6.76 21.27 -15.39
N ASP A 37 -6.87 20.13 -16.08
CA ASP A 37 -6.82 20.05 -17.55
C ASP A 37 -7.96 19.20 -18.13
N PRO A 38 -9.19 19.76 -18.26
CA PRO A 38 -10.33 19.03 -18.81
C PRO A 38 -10.27 18.84 -20.33
N TYR A 39 -9.31 19.45 -21.04
CA TYR A 39 -9.21 19.41 -22.51
C TYR A 39 -8.18 18.40 -23.05
N GLY A 40 -7.37 17.80 -22.18
CA GLY A 40 -6.66 16.54 -22.45
C GLY A 40 -5.66 16.61 -23.60
N SER A 41 -4.73 17.57 -23.56
CA SER A 41 -3.66 17.68 -24.57
C SER A 41 -2.46 16.75 -24.30
N HIS A 42 -2.46 16.04 -23.18
CA HIS A 42 -1.32 15.27 -22.67
C HIS A 42 -1.45 13.78 -22.97
N GLN A 43 -0.33 13.12 -23.29
CA GLN A 43 -0.26 11.67 -23.51
C GLN A 43 0.53 11.00 -22.38
N TYR A 44 0.08 9.82 -21.96
CA TYR A 44 0.64 9.10 -20.80
C TYR A 44 0.96 7.64 -21.11
N ASN A 45 1.27 7.34 -22.38
CA ASN A 45 1.58 5.99 -22.85
C ASN A 45 2.77 5.38 -22.10
N SER A 46 3.84 6.15 -21.90
CA SER A 46 5.04 5.64 -21.21
C SER A 46 4.69 5.24 -19.78
N VAL A 47 4.07 6.17 -19.03
CA VAL A 47 3.73 5.94 -17.62
C VAL A 47 2.67 4.86 -17.46
N ALA A 48 1.68 4.79 -18.35
CA ALA A 48 0.71 3.71 -18.36
C ALA A 48 1.38 2.34 -18.55
N GLY A 49 2.35 2.22 -19.46
CA GLY A 49 3.14 1.01 -19.66
C GLY A 49 3.98 0.65 -18.42
N GLU A 50 4.58 1.64 -17.76
CA GLU A 50 5.32 1.43 -16.50
C GLU A 50 4.39 0.93 -15.37
N PHE A 51 3.18 1.46 -15.26
CA PHE A 51 2.20 0.97 -14.27
C PHE A 51 1.72 -0.44 -14.60
N GLN A 52 1.46 -0.75 -15.86
CA GLN A 52 1.14 -2.12 -16.28
C GLN A 52 2.27 -3.10 -15.94
N LEU A 53 3.54 -2.70 -16.14
CA LEU A 53 4.67 -3.51 -15.71
C LEU A 53 4.67 -3.69 -14.18
N PHE A 54 4.45 -2.63 -13.41
CA PHE A 54 4.31 -2.71 -11.94
C PHE A 54 3.23 -3.71 -11.52
N GLN A 55 2.05 -3.66 -12.15
CA GLN A 55 0.95 -4.60 -11.92
C GLN A 55 1.34 -6.05 -12.22
N VAL A 56 1.99 -6.30 -13.37
CA VAL A 56 2.46 -7.63 -13.76
C VAL A 56 3.48 -8.17 -12.77
N LEU A 57 4.39 -7.33 -12.27
CA LEU A 57 5.38 -7.74 -11.27
C LEU A 57 4.72 -8.12 -9.93
N LEU A 58 3.70 -7.37 -9.48
CA LEU A 58 2.93 -7.71 -8.28
C LEU A 58 2.21 -9.05 -8.45
N LEU A 59 1.46 -9.21 -9.53
CA LEU A 59 0.71 -10.43 -9.83
C LEU A 59 1.63 -11.64 -9.91
N ARG A 60 2.71 -11.53 -10.69
CA ARG A 60 3.70 -12.59 -10.84
C ARG A 60 4.33 -12.97 -9.50
N PHE A 61 4.59 -12.00 -8.62
CA PHE A 61 5.10 -12.29 -7.29
C PHE A 61 4.09 -13.11 -6.48
N ILE A 62 2.83 -12.67 -6.41
CA ILE A 62 1.75 -13.33 -5.66
C ILE A 62 1.51 -14.75 -6.19
N GLU A 63 1.43 -14.94 -7.50
CA GLU A 63 1.15 -16.23 -8.12
C GLU A 63 2.27 -17.26 -7.91
N ASN A 64 3.52 -16.80 -7.93
CA ASN A 64 4.68 -17.68 -7.77
C ASN A 64 5.05 -17.92 -6.30
N GLU A 65 4.71 -17.01 -5.39
CA GLU A 65 5.09 -17.06 -3.98
C GLU A 65 4.90 -18.43 -3.30
N PRO A 66 3.78 -19.18 -3.50
CA PRO A 66 3.59 -20.49 -2.89
C PRO A 66 4.68 -21.52 -3.22
N PHE A 67 5.45 -21.29 -4.29
CA PHE A 67 6.49 -22.19 -4.79
C PHE A 67 7.91 -21.67 -4.51
N GLN A 68 8.08 -20.52 -3.86
CA GLN A 68 9.37 -19.83 -3.74
C GLN A 68 9.94 -19.77 -2.31
N GLY A 69 9.29 -20.42 -1.34
CA GLY A 69 9.73 -20.43 0.06
C GLY A 69 9.31 -19.16 0.84
N PRO A 70 10.04 -18.80 1.92
CA PRO A 70 9.69 -17.66 2.77
C PRO A 70 9.63 -16.34 2.00
N ARG A 71 8.61 -15.50 2.30
CA ARG A 71 8.30 -14.31 1.50
C ARG A 71 9.44 -13.31 1.44
N ILE A 72 10.09 -13.04 2.57
CA ILE A 72 11.17 -12.06 2.66
C ILE A 72 12.38 -12.50 1.83
N GLU A 73 12.78 -13.76 1.93
CA GLU A 73 13.89 -14.30 1.14
C GLU A 73 13.55 -14.30 -0.36
N ASN A 74 12.33 -14.71 -0.69
CA ASN A 74 11.82 -14.71 -2.06
C ASN A 74 11.85 -13.28 -2.65
N TYR A 75 11.41 -12.28 -1.89
CA TYR A 75 11.47 -10.88 -2.28
C TYR A 75 12.91 -10.41 -2.55
N VAL A 76 13.85 -10.69 -1.64
CA VAL A 76 15.25 -10.27 -1.82
C VAL A 76 15.84 -10.90 -3.08
N LYS A 77 15.63 -12.21 -3.29
CA LYS A 77 16.08 -12.92 -4.50
C LYS A 77 15.49 -12.31 -5.77
N ASN A 78 14.18 -12.07 -5.79
CA ASN A 78 13.51 -11.48 -6.96
C ASN A 78 14.03 -10.07 -7.23
N ARG A 79 14.28 -9.27 -6.20
CA ARG A 79 14.74 -7.88 -6.38
C ARG A 79 16.17 -7.77 -6.89
N CYS A 80 17.00 -8.79 -6.68
CA CYS A 80 18.32 -8.88 -7.32
C CYS A 80 18.20 -9.04 -8.86
N VAL A 81 17.18 -9.77 -9.33
CA VAL A 81 16.95 -10.03 -10.76
C VAL A 81 16.11 -8.91 -11.39
N VAL A 82 15.06 -8.49 -10.70
CA VAL A 82 14.07 -7.50 -11.14
C VAL A 82 14.11 -6.32 -10.17
N ARG A 83 15.01 -5.37 -10.44
CA ARG A 83 15.23 -4.21 -9.56
C ARG A 83 13.98 -3.34 -9.39
N SER A 84 13.10 -3.31 -10.39
CA SER A 84 11.85 -2.56 -10.38
C SER A 84 10.72 -3.22 -9.58
N LEU A 85 10.91 -4.40 -8.99
CA LEU A 85 9.90 -5.01 -8.13
C LEU A 85 9.54 -4.06 -6.98
N LEU A 86 8.24 -3.80 -6.80
CA LEU A 86 7.68 -2.81 -5.88
C LEU A 86 8.12 -1.35 -6.14
N GLN A 87 8.67 -1.00 -7.29
CA GLN A 87 8.94 0.40 -7.62
C GLN A 87 7.73 0.99 -8.34
N VAL A 88 7.07 1.94 -7.67
CA VAL A 88 5.92 2.63 -8.26
C VAL A 88 6.41 3.64 -9.30
N PRO A 89 5.86 3.62 -10.53
CA PRO A 89 6.19 4.59 -11.56
C PRO A 89 5.90 6.03 -11.13
N ALA A 90 6.72 6.96 -11.61
CA ALA A 90 6.47 8.38 -11.40
C ALA A 90 5.54 8.91 -12.48
N LEU A 91 4.50 9.68 -12.11
CA LEU A 91 3.72 10.44 -13.08
C LEU A 91 4.63 11.42 -13.83
N ARG A 92 4.67 11.24 -15.15
CA ARG A 92 5.40 12.04 -16.13
C ARG A 92 4.50 12.16 -17.35
N ASP A 93 4.57 13.32 -17.98
CA ASP A 93 3.85 13.60 -19.20
C ASP A 93 4.78 13.38 -20.39
N ASP A 94 4.32 12.57 -21.36
CA ASP A 94 5.10 12.20 -22.55
C ASP A 94 5.36 13.43 -23.44
N SER A 95 4.60 14.52 -23.26
CA SER A 95 4.64 15.75 -24.06
C SER A 95 5.95 16.54 -23.95
N PHE A 96 6.72 16.37 -22.87
CA PHE A 96 7.93 17.16 -22.60
C PHE A 96 9.23 16.54 -23.13
N GLY A 97 9.20 15.28 -23.61
CA GLY A 97 10.40 14.47 -23.81
C GLY A 97 10.83 14.19 -25.25
N GLU A 98 9.91 13.83 -26.15
CA GLU A 98 10.31 13.25 -27.43
C GLU A 98 9.49 13.73 -28.63
N LYS A 99 10.19 13.90 -29.76
CA LYS A 99 9.63 14.23 -31.08
C LYS A 99 8.39 13.39 -31.31
N LYS A 100 7.21 14.03 -31.46
CA LYS A 100 5.92 13.43 -31.84
C LYS A 100 6.19 12.17 -32.68
N ALA A 101 6.17 11.00 -32.03
CA ALA A 101 6.26 9.75 -32.76
C ALA A 101 5.04 9.76 -33.68
N LYS A 102 5.27 9.53 -34.98
CA LYS A 102 4.23 9.50 -36.01
C LYS A 102 3.35 8.24 -35.86
N GLY A 103 2.90 7.93 -34.65
CA GLY A 103 1.78 7.04 -34.37
C GLY A 103 0.53 7.90 -34.19
N GLY A 104 -0.56 7.55 -34.86
CA GLY A 104 -1.78 8.35 -34.87
C GLY A 104 -2.32 8.61 -33.46
N ALA A 105 -3.15 9.64 -33.33
CA ALA A 105 -3.88 9.97 -32.10
C ALA A 105 -4.81 8.86 -31.56
N GLU A 106 -4.80 7.69 -32.19
CA GLU A 106 -5.66 6.53 -31.92
C GLU A 106 -5.10 5.62 -30.81
N ASP A 107 -3.78 5.59 -30.61
CA ASP A 107 -3.10 4.75 -29.59
C ASP A 107 -2.75 5.50 -28.30
N ALA A 108 -3.15 6.77 -28.17
CA ALA A 108 -2.80 7.58 -26.99
C ALA A 108 -3.65 7.18 -25.78
N VAL A 109 -3.02 6.73 -24.70
CA VAL A 109 -3.69 6.49 -23.42
C VAL A 109 -4.20 7.83 -22.87
N PRO A 110 -5.54 8.03 -22.84
CA PRO A 110 -6.10 9.25 -22.31
C PRO A 110 -6.01 9.23 -20.78
N TYR A 111 -6.05 10.41 -20.19
CA TYR A 111 -5.92 10.57 -18.75
C TYR A 111 -6.91 9.72 -17.91
N PRO A 112 -8.21 9.60 -18.26
CA PRO A 112 -9.12 8.73 -17.51
C PRO A 112 -8.68 7.26 -17.48
N ALA A 113 -8.11 6.76 -18.58
CA ALA A 113 -7.58 5.40 -18.64
C ALA A 113 -6.33 5.25 -17.76
N LEU A 114 -5.46 6.26 -17.68
CA LEU A 114 -4.34 6.26 -16.73
C LEU A 114 -4.83 6.21 -15.28
N MET A 115 -5.88 6.96 -14.94
CA MET A 115 -6.46 6.94 -13.60
C MET A 115 -6.98 5.54 -13.25
N GLU A 116 -7.70 4.89 -14.16
CA GLU A 116 -8.14 3.50 -13.98
C GLU A 116 -6.97 2.53 -13.77
N ILE A 117 -5.88 2.69 -14.52
CA ILE A 117 -4.65 1.89 -14.35
C ILE A 117 -4.04 2.11 -12.95
N ILE A 118 -4.00 3.34 -12.43
CA ILE A 118 -3.49 3.63 -11.08
C ILE A 118 -4.41 3.03 -10.01
N GLU A 119 -5.73 3.15 -10.16
CA GLU A 119 -6.68 2.53 -9.23
C GLU A 119 -6.56 1.01 -9.20
N GLU A 120 -6.37 0.38 -10.37
CA GLU A 120 -6.15 -1.06 -10.45
C GLU A 120 -4.83 -1.47 -9.80
N SER A 121 -3.79 -0.65 -9.95
CA SER A 121 -2.52 -0.84 -9.24
C SER A 121 -2.71 -0.80 -7.71
N ILE A 122 -3.60 0.06 -7.19
CA ILE A 122 -3.96 0.09 -5.77
C ILE A 122 -4.68 -1.21 -5.35
N ARG A 123 -5.61 -1.72 -6.15
CA ARG A 123 -6.33 -2.97 -5.86
C ARG A 123 -5.37 -4.18 -5.86
N LEU A 124 -4.47 -4.26 -6.83
CA LEU A 124 -3.44 -5.31 -6.88
C LEU A 124 -2.42 -5.18 -5.75
N PHE A 125 -2.06 -3.97 -5.36
CA PHE A 125 -1.22 -3.74 -4.19
C PHE A 125 -1.90 -4.18 -2.90
N TRP A 126 -3.22 -3.98 -2.77
CA TRP A 126 -3.99 -4.55 -1.68
C TRP A 126 -3.92 -6.08 -1.67
N ASP A 127 -4.05 -6.73 -2.81
CA ASP A 127 -3.91 -8.19 -2.89
C ASP A 127 -2.51 -8.66 -2.49
N PHE A 128 -1.48 -7.93 -2.94
CA PHE A 128 -0.10 -8.15 -2.53
C PHE A 128 0.05 -8.08 -1.01
N VAL A 129 -0.37 -6.98 -0.37
CA VAL A 129 -0.25 -6.78 1.08
C VAL A 129 -1.13 -7.77 1.85
N ARG A 130 -2.32 -8.09 1.35
CA ARG A 130 -3.24 -9.06 1.98
C ARG A 130 -2.70 -10.49 1.95
N SER A 131 -1.92 -10.84 0.92
CA SER A 131 -1.26 -12.14 0.82
C SER A 131 -0.04 -12.28 1.74
N ASP A 132 0.51 -11.17 2.23
CA ASP A 132 1.59 -11.16 3.21
C ASP A 132 1.08 -11.70 4.55
N LYS A 133 1.30 -12.99 4.76
CA LYS A 133 0.98 -13.66 6.02
C LYS A 133 2.12 -13.36 6.98
N GLU A 134 1.78 -12.89 8.18
CA GLU A 134 2.74 -12.86 9.29
C GLU A 134 3.30 -14.26 9.47
N GLU A 135 4.55 -14.48 9.03
CA GLU A 135 5.20 -15.78 9.15
C GLU A 135 5.26 -16.13 10.64
N GLY A 136 4.54 -17.19 10.99
CA GLY A 136 4.44 -17.75 12.34
C GLY A 136 5.72 -18.47 12.74
N ASP A 137 6.87 -17.94 12.35
CA ASP A 137 8.14 -18.59 12.57
C ASP A 137 8.50 -18.52 14.06
N ALA A 138 8.99 -19.63 14.61
CA ALA A 138 9.37 -19.69 16.03
C ALA A 138 10.43 -18.63 16.35
N ILE A 139 11.29 -18.33 15.37
CA ILE A 139 12.32 -17.28 15.41
C ILE A 139 11.70 -15.89 15.57
N HIS A 140 10.63 -15.60 14.82
CA HIS A 140 9.89 -14.33 14.91
C HIS A 140 9.30 -14.09 16.29
N ARG A 141 8.69 -15.13 16.89
CA ARG A 141 8.15 -15.06 18.26
C ARG A 141 9.25 -14.91 19.31
N ALA A 142 10.39 -15.57 19.13
CA ALA A 142 11.53 -15.46 20.03
C ALA A 142 12.15 -14.06 19.99
N CYS A 143 12.37 -13.49 18.79
CA CYS A 143 12.87 -12.12 18.62
C CYS A 143 11.93 -11.09 19.27
N LYS A 144 10.62 -11.18 19.03
CA LYS A 144 9.64 -10.29 19.68
C LYS A 144 9.78 -10.33 21.20
N LYS A 145 9.81 -11.53 21.80
CA LYS A 145 9.90 -11.69 23.25
C LYS A 145 11.18 -11.07 23.83
N THR A 146 12.32 -11.25 23.15
CA THR A 146 13.59 -10.63 23.56
C THR A 146 13.54 -9.12 23.43
N GLN A 147 12.94 -8.58 22.36
CA GLN A 147 12.77 -7.15 22.17
C GLN A 147 11.91 -6.53 23.27
N PHE A 148 10.78 -7.16 23.61
CA PHE A 148 9.92 -6.68 24.70
C PHE A 148 10.65 -6.55 26.04
N ASN A 149 11.66 -7.38 26.30
CA ASN A 149 12.46 -7.31 27.52
C ASN A 149 13.51 -6.18 27.51
N LEU A 150 13.82 -5.62 26.33
CA LEU A 150 14.83 -4.59 26.14
C LEU A 150 14.23 -3.17 26.05
N LEU A 151 12.91 -3.04 25.81
CA LEU A 151 12.24 -1.74 25.80
C LEU A 151 12.11 -1.17 27.22
N ASP A 152 12.22 0.15 27.34
CA ASP A 152 11.86 0.83 28.58
C ASP A 152 10.32 0.80 28.80
N ALA A 153 9.90 1.15 30.02
CA ALA A 153 8.49 1.10 30.41
C ALA A 153 7.61 2.02 29.55
N THR A 154 8.12 3.20 29.16
CA THR A 154 7.36 4.20 28.40
C THR A 154 7.16 3.78 26.95
N ASP A 155 8.19 3.22 26.32
CA ASP A 155 8.13 2.72 24.96
C ASP A 155 7.23 1.47 24.87
N LEU A 156 7.23 0.63 25.91
CA LEU A 156 6.31 -0.50 26.01
C LEU A 156 4.84 -0.04 26.12
N GLU A 157 4.55 0.96 26.95
CA GLU A 157 3.21 1.54 27.08
C GLU A 157 2.73 2.13 25.75
N LEU A 158 3.59 2.88 25.06
CA LEU A 158 3.30 3.43 23.73
C LEU A 158 2.93 2.31 22.75
N LEU A 159 3.77 1.29 22.64
CA LEU A 159 3.55 0.14 21.76
C LEU A 159 2.23 -0.60 22.06
N ILE A 160 1.87 -0.79 23.33
CA ILE A 160 0.59 -1.40 23.73
C ILE A 160 -0.58 -0.50 23.33
N ALA A 161 -0.49 0.81 23.58
CA ALA A 161 -1.50 1.78 23.19
C ALA A 161 -1.72 1.79 21.67
N THR A 162 -0.64 1.77 20.87
CA THR A 162 -0.70 1.72 19.41
C THR A 162 -1.36 0.43 18.92
N ARG A 163 -1.03 -0.73 19.51
CA ARG A 163 -1.70 -2.01 19.15
C ARG A 163 -3.19 -2.00 19.46
N ASN A 164 -3.58 -1.45 20.61
CA ASN A 164 -4.99 -1.29 20.96
C ASN A 164 -5.71 -0.34 19.98
N HIS A 165 -5.03 0.72 19.53
CA HIS A 165 -5.56 1.64 18.54
C HIS A 165 -5.76 0.94 17.19
N LEU A 166 -4.76 0.18 16.72
CA LEU A 166 -4.84 -0.64 15.52
C LEU A 166 -6.02 -1.62 15.57
N GLN A 167 -6.16 -2.39 16.66
CA GLN A 167 -7.26 -3.35 16.83
C GLN A 167 -8.64 -2.68 16.73
N LYS A 168 -8.79 -1.46 17.28
CA LYS A 168 -10.03 -0.68 17.16
C LYS A 168 -10.31 -0.31 15.69
N LYS A 169 -9.29 0.13 14.93
CA LYS A 169 -9.44 0.48 13.50
C LYS A 169 -9.75 -0.75 12.66
N GLU A 170 -9.07 -1.88 12.89
CA GLU A 170 -9.35 -3.17 12.23
C GLU A 170 -10.78 -3.63 12.46
N LYS A 171 -11.28 -3.56 13.70
CA LYS A 171 -12.67 -3.94 14.03
C LYS A 171 -13.66 -3.06 13.27
N LYS A 172 -13.47 -1.73 13.27
CA LYS A 172 -14.32 -0.79 12.54
C LYS A 172 -14.33 -1.08 11.04
N LEU A 173 -13.18 -1.36 10.42
CA LEU A 173 -13.11 -1.74 9.00
C LEU A 173 -13.85 -3.04 8.72
N LYS A 174 -13.65 -4.09 9.54
CA LYS A 174 -14.37 -5.37 9.40
C LYS A 174 -15.88 -5.18 9.49
N ASP A 175 -16.36 -4.34 10.40
CA ASP A 175 -17.78 -4.05 10.56
C ASP A 175 -18.36 -3.29 9.34
N ILE A 176 -17.62 -2.34 8.77
CA ILE A 176 -18.01 -1.63 7.54
C ILE A 176 -18.15 -2.61 6.38
N VAL A 177 -17.12 -3.43 6.13
CA VAL A 177 -17.10 -4.45 5.06
C VAL A 177 -18.29 -5.40 5.21
N ARG A 178 -18.51 -5.95 6.41
CA ARG A 178 -19.63 -6.87 6.68
C ARG A 178 -20.99 -6.21 6.43
N SER A 179 -21.15 -4.95 6.85
CA SER A 179 -22.41 -4.23 6.70
C SER A 179 -22.70 -3.78 5.26
N GLY A 180 -21.68 -3.62 4.43
CA GLY A 180 -21.80 -3.38 2.99
C GLY A 180 -22.29 -4.61 2.21
N ASN A 181 -22.00 -5.81 2.73
CA ASN A 181 -22.46 -7.08 2.14
C ASN A 181 -23.92 -7.45 2.46
N CYS A 182 -24.62 -6.64 3.27
CA CYS A 182 -26.03 -6.87 3.58
C CYS A 182 -26.92 -6.56 2.36
N ILE A 183 -27.75 -7.54 1.97
CA ILE A 183 -28.58 -7.54 0.76
C ILE A 183 -29.45 -6.27 0.63
N VAL A 184 -30.04 -5.80 1.74
CA VAL A 184 -30.96 -4.64 1.77
C VAL A 184 -30.27 -3.34 1.30
N ARG A 185 -28.96 -3.22 1.46
CA ARG A 185 -28.21 -1.98 1.16
C ARG A 185 -27.61 -1.94 -0.23
N ARG A 186 -27.41 -3.10 -0.89
CA ARG A 186 -26.96 -3.17 -2.28
C ARG A 186 -27.92 -2.46 -3.24
N PHE A 187 -29.20 -2.36 -2.88
CA PHE A 187 -30.24 -1.70 -3.68
C PHE A 187 -30.37 -0.18 -3.45
N GLN A 188 -29.69 0.42 -2.46
CA GLN A 188 -29.95 1.80 -2.02
C GLN A 188 -28.92 2.85 -2.45
N LYS A 189 -27.84 2.51 -3.17
CA LYS A 189 -26.77 3.48 -3.47
C LYS A 189 -26.28 3.40 -4.90
N HIS A 190 -26.63 4.38 -5.71
CA HIS A 190 -25.93 4.67 -6.96
C HIS A 190 -25.34 6.09 -6.93
N ARG A 191 -24.23 6.24 -7.67
CA ARG A 191 -23.31 7.38 -7.87
C ARG A 191 -22.06 7.55 -6.98
N ASN A 192 -22.03 7.18 -5.69
CA ASN A 192 -20.81 7.35 -4.85
C ASN A 192 -20.16 6.04 -4.39
N GLN A 193 -20.39 4.94 -5.10
CA GLN A 193 -19.95 3.60 -4.66
C GLN A 193 -18.49 3.29 -5.03
N ALA A 194 -18.02 3.73 -6.21
CA ALA A 194 -16.65 3.47 -6.66
C ALA A 194 -15.62 4.15 -5.74
N ASP A 195 -15.75 5.46 -5.52
CA ASP A 195 -14.89 6.24 -4.62
C ASP A 195 -14.86 5.68 -3.20
N GLN A 196 -16.02 5.29 -2.66
CA GLN A 196 -16.10 4.69 -1.32
C GLN A 196 -15.49 3.29 -1.27
N THR A 197 -15.53 2.54 -2.37
CA THR A 197 -14.88 1.22 -2.47
C THR A 197 -13.36 1.39 -2.51
N LEU A 198 -12.85 2.36 -3.26
CA LEU A 198 -11.42 2.64 -3.30
C LEU A 198 -10.90 3.21 -1.97
N LEU A 199 -11.65 4.12 -1.32
CA LEU A 199 -11.32 4.60 0.03
C LEU A 199 -11.28 3.46 1.07
N LEU A 200 -12.15 2.47 0.93
CA LEU A 200 -12.10 1.27 1.75
C LEU A 200 -10.81 0.47 1.49
N VAL A 201 -10.41 0.29 0.23
CA VAL A 201 -9.14 -0.38 -0.11
C VAL A 201 -7.94 0.41 0.44
N LEU A 202 -7.92 1.74 0.28
CA LEU A 202 -6.88 2.61 0.82
C LEU A 202 -6.73 2.43 2.34
N ALA A 203 -7.83 2.48 3.10
CA ALA A 203 -7.79 2.27 4.54
C ALA A 203 -7.43 0.83 4.93
N GLN A 204 -7.80 -0.16 4.13
CA GLN A 204 -7.45 -1.56 4.35
C GLN A 204 -5.95 -1.79 4.19
N VAL A 205 -5.32 -1.22 3.16
CA VAL A 205 -3.87 -1.30 2.96
C VAL A 205 -3.14 -0.64 4.12
N GLU A 206 -3.48 0.61 4.47
CA GLU A 206 -2.88 1.34 5.59
C GLU A 206 -2.90 0.52 6.89
N VAL A 207 -4.09 0.04 7.28
CA VAL A 207 -4.24 -0.76 8.50
C VAL A 207 -3.44 -2.07 8.44
N ARG A 208 -3.32 -2.71 7.27
CA ARG A 208 -2.50 -3.91 7.13
C ARG A 208 -1.01 -3.64 7.19
N LEU A 209 -0.52 -2.55 6.59
CA LEU A 209 0.89 -2.17 6.68
C LEU A 209 1.29 -1.79 8.10
N ILE A 210 0.45 -1.02 8.80
CA ILE A 210 0.68 -0.69 10.21
C ILE A 210 0.73 -1.96 11.06
N SER A 211 -0.18 -2.91 10.81
CA SER A 211 -0.16 -4.23 11.47
C SER A 211 1.14 -4.97 11.20
N ARG A 212 1.58 -5.02 9.93
CA ARG A 212 2.83 -5.66 9.51
C ARG A 212 4.06 -5.06 10.16
N VAL A 213 4.13 -3.73 10.28
CA VAL A 213 5.21 -2.98 10.95
C VAL A 213 5.26 -3.29 12.44
N LEU A 214 4.13 -3.17 13.14
CA LEU A 214 4.06 -3.47 14.60
C LEU A 214 4.33 -4.94 14.92
N ASN A 215 4.27 -5.79 13.90
CA ASN A 215 4.56 -7.20 13.95
C ASN A 215 5.91 -7.58 13.35
N MET A 216 6.82 -6.67 13.04
CA MET A 216 8.22 -7.01 12.71
C MET A 216 8.96 -7.65 13.91
N ALA A 217 10.06 -8.34 13.63
CA ALA A 217 10.93 -8.97 14.63
C ALA A 217 11.65 -7.94 15.50
N LYS A 218 11.96 -6.77 14.91
CA LYS A 218 12.55 -5.60 15.57
C LYS A 218 11.77 -4.36 15.15
N VAL A 219 11.00 -3.78 16.06
CA VAL A 219 10.31 -2.48 15.85
C VAL A 219 10.94 -1.35 16.69
N THR A 220 11.29 -0.22 16.09
CA THR A 220 11.86 0.93 16.81
C THR A 220 10.78 1.88 17.32
N LYS A 221 11.13 2.76 18.27
CA LYS A 221 10.21 3.79 18.77
C LYS A 221 9.68 4.68 17.65
N ASP A 222 10.54 5.10 16.73
CA ASP A 222 10.15 5.94 15.59
C ASP A 222 9.16 5.23 14.67
N GLN A 223 9.32 3.92 14.46
CA GLN A 223 8.36 3.11 13.72
C GLN A 223 7.01 2.98 14.44
N VAL A 224 7.00 2.93 15.77
CA VAL A 224 5.76 2.94 16.56
C VAL A 224 5.07 4.30 16.49
N LEU A 225 5.82 5.40 16.55
CA LEU A 225 5.28 6.76 16.38
C LEU A 225 4.72 6.96 14.97
N TRP A 226 5.43 6.48 13.94
CA TRP A 226 4.95 6.44 12.57
C TRP A 226 3.61 5.68 12.47
N CYS A 227 3.50 4.53 13.12
CA CYS A 227 2.24 3.77 13.18
C CYS A 227 1.12 4.57 13.84
N CYS A 228 1.38 5.30 14.94
CA CYS A 228 0.39 6.15 15.59
C CYS A 228 -0.14 7.22 14.63
N GLU A 229 0.77 7.98 14.01
CA GLU A 229 0.43 9.07 13.09
C GLU A 229 -0.39 8.55 11.90
N LYS A 230 -0.01 7.41 11.33
CA LYS A 230 -0.77 6.75 10.27
C LYS A 230 -2.17 6.34 10.73
N LEU A 231 -2.32 5.78 11.93
CA LEU A 231 -3.64 5.38 12.45
C LEU A 231 -4.57 6.58 12.69
N ASP A 232 -4.03 7.69 13.18
CA ASP A 232 -4.79 8.91 13.48
C ASP A 232 -5.44 9.51 12.22
N ARG A 233 -4.79 9.35 11.07
CA ARG A 233 -5.30 9.81 9.76
C ARG A 233 -6.48 9.00 9.20
N ILE A 234 -6.79 7.85 9.79
CA ILE A 234 -7.88 6.95 9.33
C ILE A 234 -9.13 7.18 10.16
N ASN A 235 -10.06 7.99 9.68
CA ASN A 235 -11.25 8.42 10.40
C ASN A 235 -12.53 7.70 9.93
N PHE A 236 -13.44 7.49 10.88
CA PHE A 236 -14.71 6.80 10.65
C PHE A 236 -15.88 7.63 11.18
N VAL A 237 -16.69 8.20 10.28
CA VAL A 237 -17.87 9.00 10.65
C VAL A 237 -19.12 8.33 10.08
N SER A 238 -20.04 7.89 10.93
CA SER A 238 -21.31 7.26 10.53
C SER A 238 -21.15 6.16 9.46
N ARG A 239 -20.08 5.35 9.60
CA ARG A 239 -19.65 4.26 8.69
C ARG A 239 -19.06 4.67 7.33
N LYS A 240 -18.82 5.96 7.10
CA LYS A 240 -17.98 6.44 6.00
C LYS A 240 -16.53 6.47 6.45
N ILE A 241 -15.64 6.17 5.51
CA ILE A 241 -14.20 6.16 5.70
C ILE A 241 -13.65 7.48 5.18
N TYR A 242 -12.77 8.08 5.96
CA TYR A 242 -12.00 9.26 5.61
C TYR A 242 -10.54 8.94 5.89
N VAL A 243 -9.70 9.11 4.87
CA VAL A 243 -8.25 8.98 5.02
C VAL A 243 -7.67 10.35 4.71
N GLU A 244 -7.02 10.95 5.69
CA GLU A 244 -6.39 12.26 5.52
C GLU A 244 -5.15 12.13 4.61
N PRO A 245 -5.03 12.95 3.55
CA PRO A 245 -3.87 12.93 2.69
C PRO A 245 -2.60 13.26 3.48
N SER A 246 -1.56 12.47 3.28
CA SER A 246 -0.24 12.73 3.85
C SER A 246 0.82 11.96 3.11
N PHE A 247 2.05 12.47 3.15
CA PHE A 247 3.22 11.75 2.67
C PHE A 247 4.15 11.55 3.86
N LEU A 248 4.13 10.35 4.43
CA LEU A 248 4.89 10.04 5.65
C LEU A 248 5.79 8.83 5.41
N LEU A 249 7.06 9.11 5.12
CA LEU A 249 8.05 8.07 4.86
C LEU A 249 8.26 7.19 6.08
N PHE A 250 8.41 5.89 5.82
CA PHE A 250 8.69 4.89 6.85
C PHE A 250 10.12 5.06 7.40
N PRO A 251 10.29 5.15 8.74
CA PRO A 251 11.63 5.22 9.34
C PRO A 251 12.31 3.84 9.29
N CYS A 252 13.31 3.73 8.42
CA CYS A 252 14.11 2.52 8.21
C CYS A 252 15.25 2.40 9.23
#